data_AF-A0A2H9N3Q8-F1
#
_entry.id   AF-A0A2H9N3Q8-F1
#
_cell.length_a   1.000
_cell.length_b   1.000
_cell.length_c   1.000
_cell.angle_alpha   90.00
_cell.angle_beta   90.00
_cell.angle_gamma   90.00
#
_symmetry.space_group_name_H-M   'P 1'
#
loop_
_entity.id
_entity.type
_entity.pdbx_description
1 polymer ?
#
loop_
_entity_poly.entity_id
_entity_poly.type
_entity_poly.pdbx_seq_one_letter_code
_entity_poly.pdbx_strand_id
1 'polypeptide(L)' 'MGNNKLIKLHLGCGTIILDGYVNIDILPAQGVDVISDVRKLVGYGDASVDEVYLSHVLEHFSWKDTH' A
#
# COMPACT_ATOMS: atom_id res chain seq x y z
N MET A 1 -6.99 26.29 11.79
CA MET A 1 -5.86 26.04 10.87
C MET A 1 -5.51 24.57 10.98
N GLY A 2 -6.27 23.70 10.29
CA GLY A 2 -5.96 22.27 10.25
C GLY A 2 -5.11 22.02 9.02
N ASN A 3 -3.80 21.87 9.19
CA ASN A 3 -2.96 21.29 8.14
C ASN A 3 -3.34 19.82 8.08
N ASN A 4 -4.43 19.49 7.38
CA ASN A 4 -4.84 18.12 7.16
C ASN A 4 -3.79 17.55 6.19
N LYS A 5 -2.72 17.00 6.75
CA LYS A 5 -1.67 16.33 6.00
C LYS A 5 -2.30 15.01 5.55
N LEU A 6 -3.03 15.12 4.45
CA LEU A 6 -3.68 14.09 3.70
C LEU A 6 -2.73 12.88 3.58
N ILE A 7 -3.03 11.83 4.34
CA ILE A 7 -2.17 10.65 4.44
C ILE A 7 -2.36 9.82 3.18
N LYS A 8 -1.25 9.43 2.57
CA LYS A 8 -1.24 8.50 1.44
C LYS A 8 -0.85 7.12 1.93
N LEU A 9 -1.68 6.12 1.64
CA LEU A 9 -1.43 4.74 2.05
C LEU A 9 -1.09 3.90 0.83
N HIS A 10 0.01 3.17 0.91
CA HIS A 10 0.39 2.16 -0.08
C HIS A 10 0.16 0.78 0.53
N LEU A 11 -0.94 0.15 0.15
CA LEU A 11 -1.39 -1.14 0.68
C LEU A 11 -0.93 -2.28 -0.24
N GLY A 12 -0.32 -3.31 0.34
CA GLY A 12 0.26 -4.42 -0.43
C GLY A 12 1.55 -4.00 -1.14
N CYS A 13 2.42 -3.24 -0.46
CA CYS A 13 3.60 -2.68 -1.08
C CYS A 13 4.62 -3.76 -1.51
N GLY A 14 4.60 -4.93 -0.87
CA GLY A 14 5.58 -5.99 -1.11
C GLY A 14 7.01 -5.46 -0.97
N THR A 15 7.77 -5.48 -2.07
CA THR A 15 9.14 -4.95 -2.17
C THR A 15 9.20 -3.54 -2.79
N ILE A 16 8.08 -2.99 -3.25
CA ILE A 16 8.00 -1.67 -3.88
C ILE A 16 7.69 -0.65 -2.79
N ILE A 17 8.65 0.21 -2.46
CA ILE A 17 8.48 1.23 -1.41
C ILE A 17 8.32 2.59 -2.06
N LEU A 18 7.20 3.26 -1.77
CA LEU A 18 6.90 4.60 -2.28
C LEU A 18 7.24 5.66 -1.23
N ASP A 19 8.10 6.60 -1.61
CA ASP A 19 8.44 7.74 -0.76
C ASP A 19 7.24 8.71 -0.63
N GLY A 20 6.96 9.16 0.59
CA GLY A 20 5.78 9.97 0.89
C GLY A 20 4.47 9.19 1.09
N TYR A 21 4.50 7.85 0.99
CA TYR A 21 3.40 6.96 1.34
C TYR A 21 3.72 6.19 2.62
N VAL A 22 2.69 5.87 3.40
CA VAL A 22 2.80 4.85 4.44
C VAL A 22 2.71 3.49 3.75
N ASN A 23 3.82 2.78 3.67
CA ASN A 23 3.92 1.47 3.03
C ASN A 23 3.43 0.40 4.00
N ILE A 24 2.31 -0.24 3.67
CA ILE A 24 1.62 -1.23 4.51
C ILE A 24 1.58 -2.55 3.77
N ASP A 25 2.04 -3.62 4.41
CA ASP A 25 1.93 -4.97 3.87
C ASP A 25 1.60 -5.97 4.97
N ILE A 26 1.00 -7.10 4.61
CA ILE A 26 0.75 -8.18 5.56
C ILE A 26 2.02 -8.99 5.86
N LEU A 27 3.00 -8.94 4.96
CA LEU A 27 4.30 -9.58 5.10
C LEU A 27 5.38 -8.58 5.52
N PRO A 28 6.27 -8.95 6.44
CA PRO A 28 7.44 -8.14 6.74
C PRO A 28 8.40 -8.14 5.53
N ALA A 29 8.62 -6.98 4.94
CA ALA A 29 9.60 -6.77 3.88
C ALA A 29 10.44 -5.50 4.15
N GLN A 30 11.60 -5.42 3.50
CA GLN A 30 12.51 -4.29 3.69
C GLN A 30 11.87 -2.99 3.17
N GLY A 31 11.66 -2.03 4.08
CA GLY A 31 11.04 -0.74 3.78
C GLY A 31 9.52 -0.69 3.94
N VAL A 32 8.89 -1.78 4.39
CA VAL A 32 7.51 -1.75 4.92
C VAL A 32 7.50 -0.91 6.19
N ASP A 33 6.61 0.08 6.26
CA ASP A 33 6.46 0.97 7.40
C ASP A 33 5.52 0.35 8.46
N VAL A 34 4.44 -0.28 8.00
CA VAL A 34 3.43 -0.92 8.86
C VAL A 34 3.13 -2.33 8.38
N ILE A 35 3.32 -3.31 9.25
CA ILE A 35 2.92 -4.69 8.96
C ILE A 35 1.48 -4.89 9.43
N SER A 36 0.51 -4.88 8.52
CA SER A 36 -0.90 -5.04 8.86
C SER A 36 -1.71 -5.62 7.70
N ASP A 37 -2.80 -6.30 8.05
CA ASP A 37 -3.77 -6.78 7.07
C ASP A 37 -4.58 -5.58 6.54
N VAL A 38 -4.47 -5.34 5.24
CA VAL A 38 -5.14 -4.22 4.55
C VAL A 38 -6.67 -4.30 4.65
N ARG A 39 -7.24 -5.48 4.93
CA ARG A 39 -8.69 -5.67 5.20
C ARG A 39 -9.09 -5.18 6.59
N LYS A 40 -8.11 -4.96 7.47
CA LYS A 40 -8.26 -4.46 8.84
C LYS A 40 -7.42 -3.20 9.02
N LEU A 41 -7.71 -2.18 8.21
CA LEU A 41 -7.23 -0.81 8.42
C LEU A 41 -7.88 -0.22 9.67
N VAL A 42 -7.43 -0.68 10.84
CA VAL A 42 -7.86 -0.18 12.14
C VAL A 42 -6.87 0.90 12.55
N GLY A 43 -7.36 2.13 12.79
CA GLY A 43 -6.53 3.24 13.28
C GLY A 43 -6.45 4.47 12.37
N TYR A 44 -7.07 4.45 11.20
CA TYR A 44 -7.27 5.67 10.40
C TYR A 44 -8.64 6.27 10.72
N GLY A 45 -8.68 7.54 11.11
CA GLY A 45 -9.92 8.26 11.36
C GLY A 45 -10.69 8.52 10.06
N ASP A 46 -12.00 8.79 10.17
CA ASP A 46 -12.80 9.24 9.03
C ASP A 46 -12.15 10.48 8.37
N ALA A 47 -12.15 10.52 7.03
CA ALA A 47 -11.54 11.58 6.21
C ALA A 47 -10.04 11.86 6.48
N SER A 48 -9.30 10.89 7.05
CA SER A 48 -7.86 11.04 7.33
C SER A 48 -6.94 10.58 6.20
N VAL A 49 -7.49 9.91 5.18
CA VAL A 49 -6.75 9.32 4.06
C VAL A 49 -7.19 9.99 2.78
N ASP A 50 -6.22 10.47 2.01
CA ASP A 50 -6.45 11.19 0.75
C ASP A 50 -6.36 10.26 -0.44
N GLU A 51 -5.41 9.33 -0.39
CA GLU A 51 -5.14 8.41 -1.47
C GLU A 51 -4.76 7.03 -0.90
N VAL A 52 -5.40 6.00 -1.45
CA VAL A 52 -5.09 4.60 -1.16
C VAL A 52 -4.63 3.95 -2.45
N TYR A 53 -3.35 3.59 -2.53
CA TYR A 53 -2.77 2.87 -3.65
C TYR A 53 -2.65 1.39 -3.28
N LEU A 54 -3.23 0.52 -4.12
CA LEU A 54 -3.21 -0.93 -3.97
C LEU A 54 -2.57 -1.53 -5.21
N SER A 55 -1.40 -2.14 -5.07
CA SER A 55 -0.73 -2.82 -6.19
C SER A 55 -0.99 -4.32 -6.11
N HIS A 56 -1.88 -4.81 -6.95
CA HIS A 56 -2.08 -6.24 -7.17
C HIS A 56 -1.39 -6.61 -8.49
N VAL A 57 -0.23 -7.21 -8.33
CA VAL A 57 0.69 -7.84 -9.29
C VAL A 57 -0.05 -8.43 -10.50
N LEU A 58 -0.21 -7.64 -11.57
CA LEU A 58 -0.51 -8.12 -12.92
C LEU A 58 0.66 -8.94 -13.53
N GLU A 59 1.75 -9.15 -12.78
CA GLU A 59 2.92 -9.95 -13.17
C GLU A 59 2.68 -11.48 -13.14
N HIS A 60 1.48 -11.95 -12.76
CA HIS A 60 1.07 -13.35 -13.02
C HIS A 60 0.58 -13.60 -14.45
N PHE A 61 0.50 -12.58 -15.31
CA PHE A 61 0.33 -12.78 -16.75
C PHE A 61 1.67 -13.21 -17.37
N SER A 62 2.07 -14.46 -17.09
CA SER A 62 2.97 -15.18 -17.98
C SER A 62 2.32 -15.22 -19.36
N TRP A 63 2.73 -14.35 -20.28
CA TRP A 63 2.59 -14.61 -21.71
C TRP A 63 3.51 -15.79 -22.05
N LYS A 64 3.08 -17.00 -21.70
CA LYS A 64 3.41 -18.18 -22.47
C LYS A 64 2.33 -18.30 -23.53
N ASP A 65 2.50 -17.57 -24.62
CA ASP A 65 1.87 -17.96 -25.87
C ASP A 65 2.97 -18.17 -26.92
N THR A 66 3.46 -19.40 -26.89
CA THR A 66 3.92 -20.25 -27.99
C THR A 66 4.14 -19.54 -29.32
N HIS A 67 5.38 -19.54 -29.83
CA HIS A 67 5.75 -19.91 -31.21
C HIS A 67 7.21 -20.34 -31.23
#